data_AF-A0A920LRR5-F1
#
_entry.id   AF-A0A920LRR5-F1
#
_cell.length_a   1.000
_cell.length_b   1.000
_cell.length_c   1.000
_cell.angle_alpha   90.00
_cell.angle_beta   90.00
_cell.angle_gamma   90.00
#
_symmetry.space_group_name_H-M   'P 1'
#
loop_
_entity.id
_entity.type
_entity.pdbx_description
1 polymer ?
#
loop_
_entity_poly.entity_id
_entity_poly.type
_entity_poly.pdbx_seq_one_letter_code
_entity_poly.pdbx_strand_id
1 'polypeptide(L)'
;MLRAAGYNETIFIHGAVKKLCELYQSFGIQLGSLQTIPLDKIENHNRSLANKFIIAPPSAIGTKWAQRLPDPLVVSASGWMQVRQRSKQGGVELPLIISDHADWNDILRTIQEVKATQVWITHGREDALIHACSQMGLDAKALSLIGYEDETE
;
A
#
# COMPACT_ATOMS: atom_id res chain seq x y z
N MET A 1 -5.95 11.24 1.83
CA MET A 1 -5.67 11.50 3.26
C MET A 1 -4.71 12.65 3.55
N LEU A 2 -3.61 12.92 2.82
CA LEU A 2 -2.82 14.14 3.10
C LEU A 2 -3.55 15.44 2.72
N ARG A 3 -4.13 15.50 1.52
CA ARG A 3 -4.92 16.67 1.06
C ARG A 3 -6.13 16.94 1.95
N ALA A 4 -6.87 15.88 2.31
CA ALA A 4 -8.01 15.96 3.22
C ALA A 4 -7.62 16.46 4.62
N ALA A 5 -6.40 16.17 5.08
CA ALA A 5 -5.84 16.69 6.32
C ALA A 5 -5.29 18.14 6.21
N GLY A 6 -5.52 18.83 5.08
CA GLY A 6 -5.13 20.22 4.88
C GLY A 6 -3.73 20.45 4.32
N TYR A 7 -3.00 19.40 3.95
CA TYR A 7 -1.68 19.56 3.32
C TYR A 7 -1.86 20.00 1.86
N ASN A 8 -1.58 21.27 1.55
CA ASN A 8 -1.79 21.85 0.22
C ASN A 8 -0.48 22.12 -0.56
N GLU A 9 0.67 21.86 0.06
CA GLU A 9 1.97 22.07 -0.59
C GLU A 9 2.29 20.99 -1.64
N THR A 10 3.34 21.22 -2.44
CA THR A 10 3.82 20.23 -3.41
C THR A 10 4.24 18.95 -2.71
N ILE A 11 3.73 17.81 -3.20
CA ILE A 11 4.22 16.49 -2.81
C ILE A 11 5.26 16.07 -3.84
N PHE A 12 6.43 15.68 -3.37
CA PHE A 12 7.48 15.19 -4.24
C PHE A 12 7.27 13.71 -4.52
N ILE A 13 7.60 13.26 -5.72
CA ILE A 13 7.39 11.88 -6.14
C ILE A 13 8.63 11.28 -6.81
N HIS A 14 8.85 10.00 -6.61
CA HIS A 14 9.83 9.22 -7.35
C HIS A 14 9.38 9.07 -8.82
N GLY A 15 10.34 9.04 -9.76
CA GLY A 15 10.02 8.92 -11.20
C GLY A 15 9.18 7.69 -11.56
N ALA A 16 9.36 6.59 -10.82
CA ALA A 16 8.61 5.35 -11.02
C ALA A 16 7.09 5.47 -10.82
N VAL A 17 6.62 6.38 -9.94
CA VAL A 17 5.18 6.54 -9.69
C VAL A 17 4.54 7.63 -10.56
N LYS A 18 5.35 8.41 -11.28
CA LYS A 18 4.91 9.56 -12.07
C LYS A 18 3.80 9.21 -13.07
N LYS A 19 4.05 8.21 -13.92
CA LYS A 19 3.10 7.81 -14.99
C LYS A 19 1.75 7.39 -14.41
N LEU A 20 1.76 6.71 -13.26
CA LEU A 20 0.53 6.30 -12.58
C LEU A 20 -0.21 7.53 -12.05
N CYS A 21 0.48 8.46 -11.37
CA CYS A 21 -0.15 9.70 -10.90
C CYS A 21 -0.76 10.51 -12.05
N GLU A 22 -0.05 10.66 -13.17
CA GLU A 22 -0.54 11.35 -14.36
C GLU A 22 -1.79 10.68 -14.96
N LEU A 23 -1.83 9.34 -14.96
CA LEU A 23 -2.99 8.57 -15.39
C LEU A 23 -4.21 8.85 -14.49
N TYR A 24 -4.04 8.83 -13.17
CA TYR A 24 -5.15 9.15 -12.26
C TYR A 24 -5.65 10.59 -12.47
N GLN A 25 -4.75 11.54 -12.71
CA GLN A 25 -5.12 12.92 -13.02
C GLN A 25 -5.86 13.05 -14.36
N SER A 26 -5.52 12.25 -15.38
CA SER A 26 -6.26 12.25 -16.66
C SER A 26 -7.70 11.72 -16.52
N PHE A 27 -7.95 10.88 -15.51
CA PHE A 27 -9.30 10.47 -15.09
C PHE A 27 -9.99 11.46 -14.13
N GLY A 28 -9.42 12.65 -13.92
CA GLY A 28 -10.01 13.71 -13.10
C GLY A 28 -9.75 13.62 -11.60
N ILE A 29 -8.89 12.69 -11.15
CA ILE A 29 -8.53 12.60 -9.73
C ILE A 29 -7.57 13.73 -9.35
N GLN A 30 -8.01 14.58 -8.42
CA GLN A 30 -7.26 15.76 -7.99
C GLN A 30 -6.17 15.40 -6.98
N LEU A 31 -4.97 15.06 -7.47
CA LEU A 31 -3.81 14.77 -6.62
C LEU A 31 -3.09 16.04 -6.09
N GLY A 32 -3.42 17.21 -6.64
CA GLY A 32 -2.78 18.50 -6.33
C GLY A 32 -1.41 18.65 -7.01
N SER A 33 -0.57 19.54 -6.47
CA SER A 33 0.78 19.78 -7.00
C SER A 33 1.69 18.60 -6.70
N LEU A 34 2.21 17.97 -7.76
CA LEU A 34 3.19 16.89 -7.72
C LEU A 34 4.45 17.28 -8.48
N GLN A 35 5.62 16.98 -7.93
CA GLN A 35 6.90 17.23 -8.61
C GLN A 35 7.83 16.03 -8.48
N THR A 36 8.46 15.63 -9.59
CA THR A 36 9.54 14.64 -9.54
C THR A 36 10.79 15.26 -8.94
N ILE A 37 11.51 14.49 -8.12
CA ILE A 37 12.80 14.92 -7.56
C ILE A 37 13.88 14.77 -8.66
N PRO A 38 14.52 15.86 -9.13
CA PRO A 38 15.66 15.77 -10.04
C PRO A 38 16.89 15.30 -9.26
N LEU A 39 17.33 14.07 -9.52
CA LEU A 39 18.42 13.41 -8.79
C LEU A 39 19.78 14.09 -8.91
N ASP A 40 19.96 14.82 -10.01
CA ASP A 40 21.12 15.64 -10.38
C ASP A 40 21.17 16.96 -9.58
N LYS A 41 20.04 17.42 -9.04
CA LYS A 41 19.92 18.68 -8.29
C LYS A 41 19.77 18.51 -6.78
N ILE A 42 19.86 17.27 -6.29
CA ILE A 42 20.02 17.02 -4.86
C ILE A 42 21.50 17.21 -4.51
N GLU A 43 22.02 18.44 -4.71
CA GLU A 43 23.33 18.81 -4.19
C GLU A 43 23.25 18.86 -2.66
N ASN A 44 24.11 18.10 -2.00
CA ASN A 44 24.45 18.20 -0.58
C ASN A 44 23.29 18.61 0.37
N HIS A 45 22.40 17.68 0.70
CA HIS A 45 21.39 17.88 1.74
C HIS A 45 20.54 19.14 1.50
N ASN A 46 20.02 19.26 0.28
CA ASN A 46 19.20 20.39 -0.15
C ASN A 46 18.05 20.62 0.85
N ARG A 47 18.19 21.67 1.68
CA ARG A 47 17.22 22.06 2.72
C ARG A 47 15.82 22.34 2.17
N SER A 48 15.67 22.51 0.85
CA SER A 48 14.36 22.70 0.21
C SER A 48 13.42 21.50 0.35
N LEU A 49 13.95 20.30 0.60
CA LEU A 49 13.17 19.08 0.84
C LEU A 49 12.85 18.85 2.32
N ALA A 50 13.37 19.67 3.23
CA ALA A 50 13.06 19.56 4.65
C ALA A 50 11.55 19.78 4.89
N ASN A 51 10.95 18.93 5.73
CA ASN A 51 9.52 18.95 6.06
C ASN A 51 8.58 18.78 4.85
N LYS A 52 9.04 18.14 3.77
CA LYS A 52 8.22 17.82 2.59
C LYS A 52 7.86 16.34 2.55
N PHE A 53 6.70 16.02 2.01
CA PHE A 53 6.34 14.63 1.72
C PHE A 53 6.95 14.18 0.41
N ILE A 54 7.51 12.97 0.43
CA ILE A 54 8.09 12.31 -0.73
C ILE A 54 7.42 10.94 -0.86
N ILE A 55 6.80 10.67 -2.01
CA ILE A 55 6.18 9.37 -2.32
C ILE A 55 7.09 8.58 -3.27
N ALA A 56 7.45 7.37 -2.88
CA ALA A 56 8.33 6.49 -3.64
C ALA A 56 7.82 5.04 -3.57
N PRO A 57 8.17 4.18 -4.55
CA PRO A 57 7.87 2.75 -4.42
C PRO A 57 8.68 2.14 -3.26
N PRO A 58 8.21 1.03 -2.65
CA PRO A 58 8.94 0.36 -1.57
C PRO A 58 10.38 -0.01 -1.94
N SER A 59 10.62 -0.38 -3.20
CA SER A 59 11.96 -0.73 -3.71
C SER A 59 12.95 0.43 -3.72
N ALA A 60 12.50 1.68 -3.54
CA ALA A 60 13.39 2.83 -3.41
C ALA A 60 14.01 2.94 -2.01
N ILE A 61 13.39 2.34 -0.99
CA ILE A 61 13.90 2.34 0.38
C ILE A 61 15.27 1.64 0.39
N GLY A 62 16.27 2.27 1.02
CA GLY A 62 17.63 1.74 1.12
C GLY A 62 18.51 1.90 -0.13
N THR A 63 17.97 2.43 -1.24
CA THR A 63 18.77 2.70 -2.44
C THR A 63 19.62 3.96 -2.30
N LYS A 64 20.62 4.13 -3.19
CA LYS A 64 21.40 5.38 -3.30
C LYS A 64 20.53 6.61 -3.55
N TRP A 65 19.33 6.44 -4.12
CA TRP A 65 18.36 7.52 -4.29
C TRP A 65 17.88 8.04 -2.94
N ALA A 66 17.44 7.15 -2.05
CA ALA A 66 16.95 7.52 -0.73
C ALA A 66 18.06 8.12 0.15
N GLN A 67 19.30 7.63 0.02
CA GLN A 67 20.47 8.14 0.75
C GLN A 67 20.83 9.59 0.42
N ARG A 68 20.36 10.14 -0.71
CA ARG A 68 20.57 11.57 -1.05
C ARG A 68 19.57 12.49 -0.36
N LEU A 69 18.48 11.95 0.19
CA LEU A 69 17.46 12.74 0.87
C LEU A 69 17.98 13.23 2.23
N PRO A 70 17.63 14.46 2.66
CA PRO A 70 18.09 15.00 3.94
C PRO A 70 17.29 14.40 5.08
N ASP A 71 17.91 13.50 5.87
CA ASP A 71 17.37 12.90 7.09
C ASP A 71 15.88 12.50 7.00
N PRO A 72 15.52 11.59 6.07
CA PRO A 72 14.14 11.24 5.83
C PRO A 72 13.57 10.36 6.95
N LEU A 73 12.41 10.73 7.51
CA LEU A 73 11.60 9.82 8.30
C LEU A 73 10.99 8.76 7.38
N VAL A 74 11.40 7.49 7.51
CA VAL A 74 10.89 6.42 6.65
C VAL A 74 9.49 6.00 7.08
N VAL A 75 8.51 6.30 6.24
CA VAL A 75 7.09 5.95 6.42
C VAL A 75 6.69 4.90 5.40
N SER A 76 6.00 3.85 5.84
CA SER A 76 5.36 2.88 4.94
C SER A 76 3.87 2.81 5.22
N ALA A 77 3.09 2.78 4.15
CA ALA A 77 1.64 2.80 4.15
C ALA A 77 1.13 1.51 3.51
N SER A 78 0.83 0.51 4.35
CA SER A 78 0.42 -0.83 3.90
C SER A 78 -0.34 -1.57 5.00
N GLY A 79 -1.26 -2.48 4.65
CA GLY A 79 -1.92 -3.37 5.60
C GLY A 79 -0.92 -4.22 6.38
N TRP A 80 0.21 -4.58 5.76
CA TRP A 80 1.30 -5.32 6.39
C TRP A 80 1.98 -4.56 7.54
N MET A 81 1.78 -3.24 7.65
CA MET A 81 2.31 -2.45 8.76
C MET A 81 1.69 -2.80 10.11
N GLN A 82 0.61 -3.58 10.12
CA GLN A 82 0.07 -4.22 11.32
C GLN A 82 1.02 -5.32 11.86
N VAL A 83 1.85 -5.92 11.02
CA VAL A 83 2.81 -6.97 11.40
C VAL A 83 4.16 -6.35 11.78
N ARG A 84 4.43 -6.26 13.09
CA ARG A 84 5.66 -5.64 13.63
C ARG A 84 6.97 -6.13 12.98
N GLN A 85 7.06 -7.42 12.65
CA GLN A 85 8.24 -7.97 12.00
C GLN A 85 8.48 -7.38 10.61
N ARG A 86 7.41 -7.18 9.81
CA ARG A 86 7.51 -6.59 8.47
C ARG A 86 7.94 -5.13 8.54
N SER A 87 7.40 -4.35 9.48
CA SER A 87 7.82 -2.95 9.70
C SER A 87 9.30 -2.87 10.07
N LYS A 88 9.77 -3.75 10.96
CA LYS A 88 11.19 -3.81 11.36
C LYS A 88 12.11 -4.21 10.21
N GLN A 89 11.75 -5.25 9.44
CA GLN A 89 12.54 -5.72 8.29
C GLN A 89 12.64 -4.65 7.19
N GLY A 90 11.57 -3.88 6.99
CA GLY A 90 11.53 -2.78 6.03
C GLY A 90 12.23 -1.50 6.47
N GLY A 91 12.80 -1.44 7.69
CA GLY A 91 13.43 -0.23 8.22
C GLY A 91 12.45 0.94 8.35
N VAL A 92 11.17 0.64 8.60
CA VAL A 92 10.10 1.65 8.68
C VAL A 92 10.07 2.24 10.09
N GLU A 93 10.18 3.56 10.18
CA GLU A 93 10.12 4.30 11.44
C GLU A 93 8.68 4.63 11.84
N LEU A 94 7.85 4.98 10.85
CA LEU A 94 6.42 5.24 11.05
C LEU A 94 5.56 4.26 10.21
N PRO A 95 5.05 3.18 10.81
CA PRO A 95 4.13 2.26 10.15
C PRO A 95 2.71 2.84 10.09
N LEU A 96 2.18 3.05 8.88
CA LEU A 96 0.78 3.42 8.66
C LEU A 96 0.00 2.22 8.13
N ILE A 97 -1.02 1.79 8.89
CA ILE A 97 -1.88 0.66 8.54
C ILE A 97 -2.98 1.15 7.61
N ILE A 98 -2.76 1.00 6.30
CA ILE A 98 -3.72 1.37 5.26
C ILE A 98 -3.63 0.34 4.12
N SER A 99 -4.78 -0.10 3.64
CA SER A 99 -4.91 -1.07 2.56
C SER A 99 -6.13 -0.73 1.71
N ASP A 100 -6.14 -1.18 0.46
CA ASP A 100 -7.28 -1.17 -0.45
C ASP A 100 -8.10 -2.47 -0.41
N HIS A 101 -7.67 -3.45 0.39
CA HIS A 101 -8.42 -4.69 0.62
C HIS A 101 -9.62 -4.48 1.57
N ALA A 102 -10.69 -5.24 1.33
CA ALA A 102 -11.83 -5.33 2.24
C ALA A 102 -11.40 -5.91 3.60
N ASP A 103 -11.94 -5.36 4.68
CA ASP A 103 -11.69 -5.90 6.01
C ASP A 103 -12.49 -7.19 6.26
N TRP A 104 -12.19 -7.87 7.38
CA TRP A 104 -12.85 -9.12 7.74
C TRP A 104 -14.38 -9.01 7.82
N ASN A 105 -14.89 -7.91 8.37
CA ASN A 105 -16.32 -7.72 8.54
C ASN A 105 -17.00 -7.45 7.19
N ASP A 106 -16.36 -6.69 6.31
CA ASP A 106 -16.81 -6.43 4.95
C ASP A 106 -16.84 -7.71 4.11
N ILE A 107 -15.84 -8.59 4.26
CA ILE A 107 -15.82 -9.91 3.61
C ILE A 107 -17.01 -10.76 4.09
N LEU A 108 -17.18 -10.93 5.40
CA LEU A 108 -18.27 -11.73 5.96
C LEU A 108 -19.65 -11.17 5.59
N ARG A 109 -19.81 -9.84 5.64
CA ARG A 109 -21.03 -9.15 5.22
C ARG A 109 -21.34 -9.44 3.75
N THR A 110 -20.35 -9.31 2.87
CA THR A 110 -20.52 -9.59 1.44
C THR A 110 -20.96 -11.03 1.20
N ILE A 111 -20.35 -12.00 1.90
CA ILE A 111 -20.72 -13.42 1.80
C ILE A 111 -22.20 -13.63 2.18
N GLN A 112 -22.66 -12.99 3.27
CA GLN A 112 -24.06 -13.07 3.71
C GLN A 112 -25.04 -12.40 2.74
N GLU A 113 -24.65 -11.26 2.16
CA GLU A 113 -25.48 -10.49 1.22
C GLU A 113 -25.65 -11.21 -0.12
N VAL A 114 -24.56 -11.78 -0.65
CA VAL A 114 -24.55 -12.48 -1.94
C VAL A 114 -25.32 -13.80 -1.89
N LYS A 115 -25.32 -14.49 -0.74
CA LYS A 115 -25.99 -15.80 -0.54
C LYS A 115 -25.60 -16.82 -1.62
N ALA A 116 -24.32 -16.87 -1.95
CA ALA A 116 -23.80 -17.86 -2.90
C ALA A 116 -24.07 -19.28 -2.39
N THR A 117 -24.35 -20.21 -3.30
CA THR A 117 -24.50 -21.63 -2.95
C THR A 117 -23.19 -22.27 -2.51
N GLN A 118 -22.06 -21.73 -2.96
CA GLN A 118 -20.72 -22.15 -2.55
C GLN A 118 -19.76 -20.96 -2.64
N VAL A 119 -18.85 -20.85 -1.67
CA VAL A 119 -17.82 -19.79 -1.60
C VAL A 119 -16.45 -20.40 -1.93
N TRP A 120 -15.76 -19.84 -2.92
CA TRP A 120 -14.42 -20.28 -3.30
C TRP A 120 -13.41 -19.20 -2.91
N ILE A 121 -12.42 -19.57 -2.10
CA ILE A 121 -11.51 -18.63 -1.43
C ILE A 121 -10.12 -18.68 -2.07
N THR A 122 -9.51 -17.52 -2.31
CA THR A 122 -8.17 -17.36 -2.87
C THR A 122 -7.55 -16.04 -2.37
N HIS A 123 -6.31 -15.73 -2.80
CA HIS A 123 -5.57 -14.49 -2.46
C HIS A 123 -5.47 -14.21 -0.95
N GLY A 124 -5.05 -15.21 -0.18
CA GLY A 124 -4.82 -15.09 1.25
C GLY A 124 -4.90 -16.43 1.95
N ARG A 125 -4.82 -16.41 3.28
CA ARG A 125 -4.94 -17.63 4.10
C ARG A 125 -6.41 -18.06 4.17
N GLU A 126 -6.74 -19.14 3.47
CA GLU A 126 -8.12 -19.63 3.34
C GLU A 126 -8.72 -20.20 4.63
N ASP A 127 -7.92 -20.82 5.50
CA ASP A 127 -8.39 -21.64 6.63
C ASP A 127 -9.39 -20.90 7.53
N ALA A 128 -9.06 -19.65 7.87
CA ALA A 128 -9.88 -18.84 8.76
C ALA A 128 -11.24 -18.52 8.13
N LEU A 129 -11.25 -18.20 6.83
CA LEU A 129 -12.47 -17.84 6.12
C LEU A 129 -13.32 -19.06 5.80
N ILE A 130 -12.71 -20.21 5.48
CA ILE A 130 -13.41 -21.50 5.37
C ILE A 130 -14.10 -21.84 6.69
N HIS A 131 -13.38 -21.72 7.80
CA HIS A 131 -13.93 -21.98 9.13
C HIS A 131 -15.11 -21.06 9.45
N ALA A 132 -14.98 -19.75 9.19
CA ALA A 132 -16.05 -18.79 9.43
C ALA A 132 -17.30 -19.08 8.56
N CYS A 133 -17.12 -19.41 7.28
CA CYS A 133 -18.22 -19.82 6.41
C CYS A 133 -18.91 -21.08 6.93
N SER A 134 -18.14 -22.07 7.40
CA SER A 134 -18.69 -23.30 7.97
C SER A 134 -19.53 -23.02 9.22
N GLN A 135 -19.09 -22.11 10.10
CA GLN A 135 -19.87 -21.69 11.27
C GLN A 135 -21.19 -20.99 10.89
N MET A 136 -21.25 -20.39 9.71
CA MET A 136 -22.45 -19.78 9.14
C MET A 136 -23.33 -20.77 8.36
N GLY A 137 -22.94 -22.05 8.31
CA GLY A 137 -23.65 -23.09 7.55
C GLY A 137 -23.46 -22.99 6.04
N LEU A 138 -22.42 -22.30 5.57
CA LEU A 138 -22.10 -22.13 4.15
C LEU A 138 -21.04 -23.14 3.71
N ASP A 139 -21.21 -23.66 2.49
CA ASP A 139 -20.18 -24.47 1.84
C ASP A 139 -19.07 -23.56 1.29
N ALA A 140 -17.86 -23.73 1.82
CA ALA A 140 -16.70 -22.95 1.42
C ALA A 140 -15.46 -23.83 1.25
N LYS A 141 -14.64 -23.51 0.24
CA LYS A 141 -13.39 -24.23 -0.04
C LYS A 141 -12.33 -23.35 -0.64
N ALA A 142 -11.07 -23.75 -0.47
CA ALA A 142 -9.94 -23.13 -1.14
C ALA A 142 -10.06 -23.37 -2.65
N LEU A 143 -9.81 -22.32 -3.44
CA LEU A 143 -9.57 -22.43 -4.86
C LEU A 143 -8.09 -22.76 -5.07
N SER A 144 -7.79 -24.05 -5.19
CA SER A 144 -6.46 -24.52 -5.57
C SER A 144 -6.28 -24.31 -7.09
N LEU A 145 -5.56 -23.25 -7.47
CA LEU A 145 -5.17 -23.00 -8.85
C LEU A 145 -3.84 -23.72 -9.12
N ILE A 146 -3.87 -24.78 -9.94
CA ILE A 146 -2.65 -25.49 -10.36
C ILE A 146 -1.75 -24.49 -11.11
N GLY A 147 -0.56 -24.21 -10.56
CA GLY A 147 0.44 -23.31 -11.15
C GLY A 147 0.59 -21.94 -10.45
N TYR A 148 -0.25 -21.62 -9.48
CA TYR A 148 -0.03 -20.51 -8.53
C TYR A 148 0.40 -21.12 -7.20
N GLU A 149 1.69 -21.49 -7.09
CA GLU A 149 2.28 -21.60 -5.77
C GLU A 149 2.38 -20.18 -5.20
N ASP A 150 1.93 -20.00 -3.96
CA ASP A 150 2.00 -18.74 -3.22
C ASP A 150 3.32 -18.03 -3.53
N GLU A 151 3.26 -16.90 -4.23
CA GLU A 151 4.35 -15.93 -4.18
C GLU A 151 4.43 -15.52 -2.71
N THR A 152 5.31 -16.19 -1.98
CA THR A 152 5.73 -15.79 -0.65
C THR A 152 6.42 -14.44 -0.78
N GLU A 153 5.65 -13.36 -0.80
CA GLU A 153 6.13 -12.00 -0.52
C GLU A 153 6.57 -11.86 0.94
#